data_AF-A0A7D3VVV2-F1
#
_entry.id   AF-A0A7D3VVV2-F1
#
_cell.length_a   1.000
_cell.length_b   1.000
_cell.length_c   1.000
_cell.angle_alpha   90.00
_cell.angle_beta   90.00
_cell.angle_gamma   90.00
#
_symmetry.space_group_name_H-M   'P 1'
#
loop_
_entity.id
_entity.type
_entity.pdbx_description
1 polymer ?
#
loop_
_entity_poly.entity_id
_entity_poly.type
_entity_poly.pdbx_seq_one_letter_code
_entity_poly.pdbx_strand_id
1 'polypeptide(L)'
;MPHLKKSLTVAGAALALTAPLVATGSPAYAAARDGACDGGEFCYYYNSNEAGSISDFTTSIGDYGTTQPSCYDFKGAGSGKGLCVKNNAASVWNRTSHTVRVYYNSNYGGAHQDFAAGAKGNLNSTLKNNNASHQILDGSGQTPRNDYDGNARGFAQNNCTAFAAWRIASRLGVPSFSNSWKTTWGNAGTWDDAARRVGVTVNKTPSVGAIAVNDVHKVGHVAYVNRVYSDGSFDVEEYNWNNPLAYGTRSHVHVSDAQADFQWMLHF
;
A
#
# COMPACT_ATOMS: atom_id res chain seq x y z
N MET A 1 55.42 -29.48 60.92
CA MET A 1 54.82 -28.13 61.06
C MET A 1 53.75 -27.98 59.98
N PRO A 2 52.62 -27.35 60.30
CA PRO A 2 51.23 -27.74 59.92
C PRO A 2 50.82 -27.17 58.55
N HIS A 3 49.77 -27.59 57.85
CA HIS A 3 48.37 -27.44 58.25
C HIS A 3 47.40 -28.38 57.52
N LEU A 4 46.48 -28.88 58.33
CA LEU A 4 45.18 -29.48 58.07
C LEU A 4 44.33 -28.68 57.06
N LYS A 5 43.56 -29.39 56.21
CA LYS A 5 42.09 -29.20 56.08
C LYS A 5 41.45 -30.32 55.24
N LYS A 6 40.55 -31.06 55.89
CA LYS A 6 39.59 -32.01 55.28
C LYS A 6 38.49 -31.22 54.56
N SER A 7 38.05 -31.67 53.40
CA SER A 7 36.68 -31.44 52.92
C SER A 7 36.26 -32.59 52.00
N LEU A 8 35.28 -33.36 52.45
CA LEU A 8 34.45 -34.25 51.62
C LEU A 8 33.42 -33.38 50.89
N THR A 9 33.23 -33.58 49.58
CA THR A 9 31.92 -33.30 48.96
C THR A 9 31.64 -34.22 47.77
N VAL A 10 30.71 -35.15 48.04
CA VAL A 10 29.64 -35.73 47.21
C VAL A 10 29.71 -35.58 45.69
N ALA A 11 29.76 -36.73 45.01
CA ALA A 11 29.44 -36.89 43.59
C ALA A 11 27.93 -36.64 43.34
N GLY A 12 27.62 -35.65 42.51
CA GLY A 12 26.28 -35.44 41.94
C GLY A 12 26.36 -35.57 40.42
N ALA A 13 25.97 -36.73 39.88
CA ALA A 13 25.80 -36.90 38.45
C ALA A 13 24.49 -36.23 38.03
N ALA A 14 24.57 -35.06 37.39
CA ALA A 14 23.42 -34.44 36.74
C ALA A 14 23.24 -35.05 35.35
N LEU A 15 22.18 -35.86 35.16
CA LEU A 15 21.70 -36.24 33.84
C LEU A 15 21.15 -34.98 33.14
N ALA A 16 21.86 -34.47 32.14
CA ALA A 16 21.33 -33.46 31.24
C ALA A 16 20.40 -34.13 30.20
N LEU A 17 19.09 -34.01 30.40
CA LEU A 17 18.08 -34.31 29.40
C LEU A 17 18.10 -33.19 28.35
N THR A 18 18.77 -33.41 27.23
CA THR A 18 18.68 -32.54 26.05
C THR A 18 17.36 -32.82 25.33
N ALA A 19 16.35 -31.98 25.57
CA ALA A 19 15.16 -31.93 24.73
C ALA A 19 15.48 -31.17 23.43
N PRO A 20 15.14 -31.68 22.24
CA PRO A 20 15.29 -30.93 21.00
C PRO A 20 14.26 -29.78 21.00
N LEU A 21 14.75 -28.53 21.07
CA LEU A 21 13.92 -27.37 20.73
C LEU A 21 13.61 -27.44 19.23
N VAL A 22 12.36 -27.75 18.89
CA VAL A 22 11.80 -27.47 17.57
C VAL A 22 11.61 -25.96 17.51
N ALA A 23 12.56 -25.26 16.92
CA ALA A 23 12.43 -23.84 16.62
C ALA A 23 11.36 -23.68 15.53
N THR A 24 10.12 -23.39 15.93
CA THR A 24 9.13 -22.83 15.02
C THR A 24 9.60 -21.42 14.68
N GLY A 25 10.25 -21.25 13.53
CA GLY A 25 10.61 -19.92 13.04
C GLY A 25 9.33 -19.12 12.81
N SER A 26 9.04 -18.17 13.70
CA SER A 26 8.11 -17.09 13.40
C SER A 26 8.60 -16.40 12.12
N PRO A 27 7.71 -15.92 11.24
CA PRO A 27 8.14 -15.12 10.10
C PRO A 27 8.98 -13.96 10.63
N ALA A 28 10.20 -13.81 10.12
CA ALA A 28 11.03 -12.65 10.41
C ALA A 28 10.31 -11.44 9.82
N TYR A 29 9.69 -10.63 10.67
CA TYR A 29 9.25 -9.30 10.27
C TYR A 29 10.50 -8.47 9.96
N ALA A 30 10.55 -7.83 8.81
CA ALA A 30 11.58 -6.85 8.50
C ALA A 30 11.58 -5.78 9.60
N ALA A 31 12.76 -5.47 10.13
CA ALA A 31 12.88 -4.49 11.20
C ALA A 31 12.75 -3.09 10.58
N ALA A 32 11.53 -2.56 10.56
CA ALA A 32 11.28 -1.26 9.98
C ALA A 32 12.20 -0.18 10.58
N ARG A 33 12.82 0.60 9.71
CA ARG A 33 13.72 1.73 9.99
C ARG A 33 15.10 1.34 10.54
N ASP A 34 15.65 0.19 10.14
CA ASP A 34 16.94 -0.29 10.66
C ASP A 34 18.16 0.09 9.80
N GLY A 35 17.95 0.63 8.60
CA GLY A 35 19.01 1.03 7.69
C GLY A 35 19.60 -0.11 6.85
N ALA A 36 18.97 -1.29 6.85
CA ALA A 36 19.13 -2.33 5.84
C ALA A 36 18.00 -2.22 4.80
N CYS A 37 17.99 -3.09 3.80
CA CYS A 37 16.88 -3.17 2.85
C CYS A 37 16.45 -4.63 2.75
N ASP A 38 15.55 -5.02 3.65
CA ASP A 38 15.12 -6.39 3.86
C ASP A 38 13.92 -6.76 2.99
N GLY A 39 13.55 -8.05 3.01
CA GLY A 39 12.37 -8.53 2.30
C GLY A 39 11.10 -7.92 2.90
N GLY A 40 10.23 -7.35 2.05
CA GLY A 40 9.00 -6.68 2.50
C GLY A 40 9.12 -5.16 2.63
N GLU A 41 10.28 -4.57 2.33
CA GLU A 41 10.52 -3.13 2.48
C GLU A 41 10.58 -2.37 1.16
N PHE A 42 10.23 -1.10 1.21
CA PHE A 42 10.59 -0.12 0.19
C PHE A 42 11.74 0.75 0.70
N CYS A 43 12.83 0.79 -0.05
CA CYS A 43 14.08 1.40 0.41
C CYS A 43 14.48 2.56 -0.48
N TYR A 44 14.80 3.69 0.14
CA TYR A 44 15.44 4.84 -0.48
C TYR A 44 16.95 4.83 -0.25
N TYR A 45 17.67 5.29 -1.26
CA TYR A 45 19.12 5.48 -1.24
C TYR A 45 19.45 6.93 -1.53
N TYR A 46 20.39 7.49 -0.77
CA TYR A 46 20.82 8.88 -0.90
C TYR A 46 21.47 9.16 -2.27
N ASN A 47 22.20 8.19 -2.82
CA ASN A 47 22.83 8.32 -4.13
C ASN A 47 22.16 7.44 -5.19
N SER A 48 22.52 7.68 -6.45
CA SER A 48 22.08 6.86 -7.58
C SER A 48 22.65 5.44 -7.53
N ASN A 49 21.99 4.51 -8.23
CA ASN A 49 22.37 3.10 -8.35
C ASN A 49 22.46 2.41 -6.98
N GLU A 50 21.47 2.66 -6.13
CA GLU A 50 21.29 2.06 -4.80
C GLU A 50 22.53 2.23 -3.89
N ALA A 51 23.17 3.40 -3.98
CA ALA A 51 24.38 3.73 -3.24
C ALA A 51 24.14 4.75 -2.11
N GLY A 52 25.10 4.84 -1.19
CA GLY A 52 25.02 5.74 -0.04
C GLY A 52 24.14 5.18 1.08
N SER A 53 23.72 6.08 1.99
CA SER A 53 22.91 5.72 3.15
C SER A 53 21.49 5.33 2.74
N ILE A 54 20.89 4.42 3.51
CA ILE A 54 19.60 3.79 3.24
C ILE A 54 18.53 4.29 4.20
N SER A 55 17.30 4.40 3.72
CA SER A 55 16.09 4.59 4.52
C SER A 55 15.02 3.61 4.03
N ASP A 56 14.57 2.74 4.91
CA ASP A 56 13.68 1.61 4.61
C ASP A 56 12.30 1.78 5.27
N PHE A 57 11.26 1.20 4.66
CA PHE A 57 9.85 1.41 5.01
C PHE A 57 9.00 0.17 4.74
N THR A 58 8.13 -0.20 5.69
CA THR A 58 7.16 -1.30 5.54
C THR A 58 5.74 -0.81 5.25
N THR A 59 5.50 0.50 5.29
CA THR A 59 4.17 1.12 5.14
C THR A 59 4.23 2.32 4.21
N SER A 60 3.07 2.73 3.68
CA SER A 60 2.93 3.98 2.93
C SER A 60 3.17 5.20 3.82
N ILE A 61 3.98 6.15 3.36
CA ILE A 61 4.28 7.38 4.10
C ILE A 61 3.82 8.60 3.32
N GLY A 62 2.84 9.31 3.88
CA GLY A 62 2.24 10.50 3.29
C GLY A 62 3.09 11.77 3.40
N ASP A 63 3.97 11.90 4.39
CA ASP A 63 4.93 13.00 4.46
C ASP A 63 6.20 12.55 5.17
N TYR A 64 7.34 12.72 4.50
CA TYR A 64 8.63 12.41 5.10
C TYR A 64 9.06 13.40 6.17
N GLY A 65 8.42 14.56 6.27
CA GLY A 65 8.88 15.65 7.11
C GLY A 65 10.17 16.30 6.57
N THR A 66 10.50 17.48 7.07
CA THR A 66 11.59 18.32 6.52
C THR A 66 12.75 18.53 7.49
N THR A 67 12.56 18.31 8.79
CA THR A 67 13.56 18.63 9.81
C THR A 67 13.66 17.55 10.88
N GLN A 68 14.87 17.32 11.37
CA GLN A 68 15.12 16.51 12.55
C GLN A 68 14.51 17.16 13.81
N PRO A 69 14.08 16.38 14.81
CA PRO A 69 14.15 14.91 14.88
C PRO A 69 12.95 14.18 14.25
N SER A 70 12.01 14.91 13.65
CA SER A 70 10.72 14.34 13.22
C SER A 70 10.68 13.85 11.78
N CYS A 71 11.64 14.25 10.94
CA CYS A 71 11.72 13.74 9.58
C CYS A 71 12.17 12.28 9.54
N TYR A 72 11.71 11.56 8.52
CA TYR A 72 12.31 10.29 8.15
C TYR A 72 13.68 10.57 7.54
N ASP A 73 14.70 9.90 8.07
CA ASP A 73 16.10 10.13 7.76
C ASP A 73 16.76 8.91 7.11
N PHE A 74 17.91 9.08 6.49
CA PHE A 74 18.72 7.94 6.08
C PHE A 74 19.46 7.36 7.31
N LYS A 75 19.17 6.11 7.66
CA LYS A 75 19.68 5.41 8.85
C LYS A 75 20.96 4.63 8.60
N GLY A 76 21.10 4.07 7.40
CA GLY A 76 22.23 3.23 7.01
C GLY A 76 23.59 3.92 7.14
N ALA A 77 24.67 3.14 7.00
CA ALA A 77 26.00 3.72 6.91
C ALA A 77 26.23 4.40 5.54
N GLY A 78 27.11 5.40 5.50
CA GLY A 78 27.57 6.03 4.26
C GLY A 78 27.07 7.45 4.03
N SER A 79 27.29 7.95 2.82
CA SER A 79 26.93 9.32 2.42
C SER A 79 25.43 9.56 2.57
N GLY A 80 25.06 10.67 3.21
CA GLY A 80 23.67 11.05 3.45
C GLY A 80 23.08 10.62 4.78
N LYS A 81 23.82 9.87 5.61
CA LYS A 81 23.33 9.42 6.92
C LYS A 81 22.87 10.59 7.79
N GLY A 82 21.68 10.47 8.38
CA GLY A 82 21.04 11.46 9.25
C GLY A 82 20.35 12.61 8.51
N LEU A 83 20.52 12.75 7.20
CA LEU A 83 19.75 13.70 6.41
C LEU A 83 18.32 13.20 6.22
N CYS A 84 17.36 14.12 6.17
CA CYS A 84 15.97 13.80 5.89
C CYS A 84 15.83 13.25 4.46
N VAL A 85 14.98 12.23 4.28
CA VAL A 85 14.70 11.59 2.97
C VAL A 85 14.06 12.56 1.99
N LYS A 86 13.20 13.47 2.48
CA LYS A 86 12.53 14.47 1.66
C LYS A 86 13.53 15.25 0.84
N ASN A 87 13.33 15.26 -0.48
CA ASN A 87 14.15 15.96 -1.45
C ASN A 87 15.64 15.55 -1.47
N ASN A 88 15.98 14.38 -0.94
CA ASN A 88 17.37 13.91 -0.89
C ASN A 88 17.56 12.48 -1.40
N ALA A 89 16.49 11.78 -1.80
CA ALA A 89 16.64 10.43 -2.35
C ALA A 89 16.92 10.46 -3.84
N ALA A 90 17.81 9.56 -4.29
CA ALA A 90 18.23 9.48 -5.69
C ALA A 90 17.89 8.15 -6.37
N SER A 91 17.79 7.06 -5.60
CA SER A 91 17.39 5.74 -6.13
C SER A 91 16.63 4.93 -5.09
N VAL A 92 16.03 3.83 -5.53
CA VAL A 92 15.20 2.98 -4.70
C VAL A 92 15.40 1.50 -4.98
N TRP A 93 15.04 0.68 -4.00
CA TRP A 93 14.77 -0.74 -4.18
C TRP A 93 13.42 -1.08 -3.58
N ASN A 94 12.51 -1.57 -4.40
CA ASN A 94 11.24 -2.12 -3.95
C ASN A 94 11.39 -3.62 -3.67
N ARG A 95 11.47 -3.99 -2.39
CA ARG A 95 11.45 -5.37 -1.91
C ARG A 95 10.09 -5.80 -1.36
N THR A 96 9.06 -4.97 -1.53
CA THR A 96 7.66 -5.34 -1.22
C THR A 96 7.10 -6.28 -2.29
N SER A 97 5.95 -6.89 -2.00
CA SER A 97 5.18 -7.70 -2.96
C SER A 97 4.31 -6.87 -3.91
N HIS A 98 4.29 -5.55 -3.76
CA HIS A 98 3.39 -4.64 -4.48
C HIS A 98 4.17 -3.60 -5.27
N THR A 99 3.51 -2.95 -6.22
CA THR A 99 4.06 -1.73 -6.84
C THR A 99 4.12 -0.64 -5.79
N VAL A 100 5.24 0.07 -5.71
CA VAL A 100 5.36 1.27 -4.89
C VAL A 100 5.44 2.49 -5.79
N ARG A 101 4.59 3.48 -5.52
CA ARG A 101 4.56 4.76 -6.20
C ARG A 101 5.25 5.82 -5.37
N VAL A 102 6.29 6.45 -5.92
CA VAL A 102 6.98 7.59 -5.33
C VAL A 102 6.40 8.88 -5.88
N TYR A 103 6.12 9.85 -5.00
CA TYR A 103 5.50 11.12 -5.35
C TYR A 103 6.41 12.31 -5.07
N TYR A 104 6.27 13.32 -5.92
CA TYR A 104 6.98 14.60 -5.82
C TYR A 104 6.53 15.40 -4.58
N ASN A 105 5.22 15.45 -4.31
CA ASN A 105 4.69 16.20 -3.16
C ASN A 105 4.33 15.26 -2.00
N SER A 106 4.23 15.84 -0.80
CA SER A 106 3.58 15.20 0.34
C SER A 106 2.11 14.91 0.01
N ASN A 107 1.49 14.07 0.83
CA ASN A 107 0.11 13.58 0.71
C ASN A 107 -0.15 12.88 -0.63
N TYR A 108 0.85 12.15 -1.13
CA TYR A 108 0.82 11.38 -2.37
C TYR A 108 0.52 12.23 -3.63
N GLY A 109 0.91 13.51 -3.62
CA GLY A 109 0.53 14.48 -4.65
C GLY A 109 1.56 14.67 -5.75
N GLY A 110 1.13 15.26 -6.87
CA GLY A 110 2.01 15.70 -7.96
C GLY A 110 2.51 14.58 -8.88
N ALA A 111 3.61 14.84 -9.59
CA ALA A 111 4.25 13.87 -10.46
C ALA A 111 4.69 12.64 -9.67
N HIS A 112 4.70 11.47 -10.32
CA HIS A 112 5.02 10.21 -9.68
C HIS A 112 5.80 9.26 -10.59
N GLN A 113 6.41 8.25 -9.97
CA GLN A 113 7.08 7.14 -10.65
C GLN A 113 6.78 5.84 -9.90
N ASP A 114 6.46 4.81 -10.68
CA ASP A 114 6.14 3.49 -10.17
C ASP A 114 7.35 2.57 -10.24
N PHE A 115 7.52 1.78 -9.18
CA PHE A 115 8.50 0.72 -9.10
C PHE A 115 7.75 -0.58 -8.82
N ALA A 116 7.72 -1.49 -9.79
CA ALA A 116 7.12 -2.81 -9.64
C ALA A 116 7.78 -3.60 -8.49
N ALA A 117 7.10 -4.63 -7.98
CA ALA A 117 7.67 -5.52 -6.98
C ALA A 117 9.04 -6.07 -7.44
N GLY A 118 10.05 -6.01 -6.57
CA GLY A 118 11.43 -6.42 -6.86
C GLY A 118 12.28 -5.40 -7.63
N ALA A 119 11.68 -4.31 -8.16
CA ALA A 119 12.40 -3.37 -9.01
C ALA A 119 13.45 -2.56 -8.24
N LYS A 120 14.60 -2.33 -8.89
CA LYS A 120 15.62 -1.35 -8.49
C LYS A 120 15.70 -0.26 -9.54
N GLY A 121 16.06 0.95 -9.13
CA GLY A 121 16.39 1.98 -10.11
C GLY A 121 16.50 3.38 -9.55
N ASN A 122 17.06 4.24 -10.39
CA ASN A 122 17.11 5.67 -10.14
C ASN A 122 15.72 6.30 -10.23
N LEU A 123 15.48 7.27 -9.35
CA LEU A 123 14.39 8.21 -9.55
C LEU A 123 14.67 9.01 -10.83
N ASN A 124 13.63 9.27 -11.61
CA ASN A 124 13.73 10.05 -12.83
C ASN A 124 14.10 11.52 -12.52
N SER A 125 14.38 12.31 -13.56
CA SER A 125 14.81 13.70 -13.41
C SER A 125 13.80 14.59 -12.67
N THR A 126 12.52 14.23 -12.65
CA THR A 126 11.49 14.96 -11.90
C THR A 126 11.54 14.66 -10.41
N LEU A 127 11.80 13.42 -10.02
CA LEU A 127 11.68 12.96 -8.63
C LEU A 127 12.99 12.85 -7.88
N LYS A 128 14.11 12.66 -8.57
CA LYS A 128 15.43 12.60 -7.94
C LYS A 128 15.68 13.89 -7.17
N ASN A 129 15.97 13.76 -5.88
CA ASN A 129 16.14 14.85 -4.93
C ASN A 129 14.92 15.78 -4.81
N ASN A 130 13.72 15.29 -5.15
CA ASN A 130 12.47 16.06 -5.05
C ASN A 130 11.29 15.18 -4.59
N ASN A 131 11.54 14.02 -3.99
CA ASN A 131 10.51 13.12 -3.48
C ASN A 131 10.04 13.52 -2.08
N ALA A 132 8.75 13.39 -1.80
CA ALA A 132 8.17 13.79 -0.50
C ALA A 132 7.17 12.81 0.11
N SER A 133 6.68 11.83 -0.65
CA SER A 133 5.83 10.74 -0.14
C SER A 133 5.88 9.50 -1.02
N HIS A 134 5.48 8.34 -0.48
CA HIS A 134 5.35 7.11 -1.26
C HIS A 134 4.17 6.27 -0.80
N GLN A 135 3.59 5.52 -1.73
CA GLN A 135 2.42 4.68 -1.49
C GLN A 135 2.69 3.27 -1.99
N ILE A 136 2.54 2.30 -1.10
CA ILE A 136 2.48 0.89 -1.45
C ILE A 136 1.08 0.65 -2.04
N LEU A 137 1.01 0.21 -3.29
CA LEU A 137 -0.25 -0.03 -4.00
C LEU A 137 -0.77 -1.44 -3.67
N ASP A 138 -1.04 -1.68 -2.39
CA ASP A 138 -1.56 -2.93 -1.82
C ASP A 138 -3.05 -2.88 -1.51
N GLY A 139 -3.70 -1.76 -1.86
CA GLY A 139 -5.09 -1.49 -1.52
C GLY A 139 -5.32 -1.13 -0.06
N SER A 140 -4.33 -1.08 0.84
CA SER A 140 -4.55 -0.79 2.27
C SER A 140 -4.88 0.69 2.55
N GLY A 141 -5.74 0.91 3.56
CA GLY A 141 -6.22 2.19 4.13
C GLY A 141 -5.80 3.49 3.47
N GLN A 142 -6.40 3.82 2.32
CA GLN A 142 -6.06 5.03 1.57
C GLN A 142 -6.94 6.21 2.00
N THR A 143 -6.32 7.32 2.43
CA THR A 143 -7.03 8.57 2.72
C THR A 143 -7.83 9.00 1.48
N PRO A 144 -9.17 9.13 1.58
CA PRO A 144 -10.00 9.61 0.49
C PRO A 144 -9.51 10.98 -0.01
N ARG A 145 -9.42 11.17 -1.33
CA ARG A 145 -8.99 12.46 -1.89
C ARG A 145 -9.51 12.70 -3.30
N ASN A 146 -9.78 13.96 -3.62
CA ASN A 146 -10.12 14.36 -4.98
C ASN A 146 -8.85 14.64 -5.80
N ASP A 147 -8.23 13.58 -6.30
CA ASP A 147 -7.03 13.57 -7.17
C ASP A 147 -7.34 13.00 -8.56
N TYR A 148 -8.61 13.04 -8.99
CA TYR A 148 -9.00 12.53 -10.29
C TYR A 148 -8.31 13.33 -11.40
N ASP A 149 -7.63 12.63 -12.32
CA ASP A 149 -6.85 13.23 -13.41
C ASP A 149 -7.72 13.84 -14.52
N GLY A 150 -9.06 13.72 -14.42
CA GLY A 150 -10.02 14.20 -15.41
C GLY A 150 -10.13 13.32 -16.66
N ASN A 151 -9.31 12.27 -16.79
CA ASN A 151 -9.33 11.35 -17.90
C ASN A 151 -10.44 10.31 -17.71
N ALA A 152 -11.46 10.39 -18.55
CA ALA A 152 -12.65 9.55 -18.42
C ALA A 152 -12.42 8.07 -18.77
N ARG A 153 -11.27 7.69 -19.36
CA ARG A 153 -10.90 6.30 -19.66
C ARG A 153 -11.98 5.52 -20.44
N GLY A 154 -12.66 6.20 -21.35
CA GLY A 154 -13.74 5.64 -22.18
C GLY A 154 -15.13 5.59 -21.50
N PHE A 155 -15.27 6.17 -20.31
CA PHE A 155 -16.55 6.37 -19.62
C PHE A 155 -17.04 7.82 -19.76
N ALA A 156 -18.22 8.13 -19.24
CA ALA A 156 -18.72 9.50 -19.17
C ALA A 156 -17.91 10.30 -18.13
N GLN A 157 -17.39 11.47 -18.52
CA GLN A 157 -16.53 12.27 -17.65
C GLN A 157 -17.23 12.65 -16.33
N ASN A 158 -16.46 12.68 -15.23
CA ASN A 158 -16.92 13.00 -13.88
C ASN A 158 -18.04 12.10 -13.32
N ASN A 159 -18.29 10.94 -13.92
CA ASN A 159 -19.21 9.94 -13.37
C ASN A 159 -18.47 8.93 -12.48
N CYS A 160 -19.23 8.15 -11.72
CA CYS A 160 -18.74 7.10 -10.83
C CYS A 160 -17.80 6.12 -11.54
N THR A 161 -18.15 5.67 -12.74
CA THR A 161 -17.36 4.73 -13.54
C THR A 161 -16.02 5.30 -13.98
N ALA A 162 -15.99 6.56 -14.40
CA ALA A 162 -14.74 7.24 -14.79
C ALA A 162 -13.77 7.37 -13.60
N PHE A 163 -14.30 7.77 -12.44
CA PHE A 163 -13.51 7.87 -11.22
C PHE A 163 -13.05 6.50 -10.69
N ALA A 164 -13.93 5.49 -10.66
CA ALA A 164 -13.56 4.14 -10.27
C ALA A 164 -12.51 3.54 -11.22
N ALA A 165 -12.60 3.81 -12.52
CA ALA A 165 -11.59 3.41 -13.50
C ALA A 165 -10.24 4.09 -13.23
N TRP A 166 -10.25 5.38 -12.86
CA TRP A 166 -9.05 6.06 -12.38
C TRP A 166 -8.48 5.43 -11.12
N ARG A 167 -9.32 5.06 -10.14
CA ARG A 167 -8.87 4.38 -8.92
C ARG A 167 -8.21 3.03 -9.20
N ILE A 168 -8.80 2.22 -10.07
CA ILE A 168 -8.19 0.95 -10.51
C ILE A 168 -6.82 1.20 -11.15
N ALA A 169 -6.75 2.16 -12.08
CA ALA A 169 -5.50 2.43 -12.80
C ALA A 169 -4.42 3.09 -11.94
N SER A 170 -4.82 3.95 -11.01
CA SER A 170 -3.89 4.74 -10.19
C SER A 170 -3.50 4.01 -8.90
N ARG A 171 -4.31 3.10 -8.38
CA ARG A 171 -4.08 2.49 -7.05
C ARG A 171 -4.05 0.97 -7.02
N LEU A 172 -4.58 0.29 -8.04
CA LEU A 172 -4.74 -1.17 -8.03
C LEU A 172 -3.85 -1.87 -9.06
N GLY A 173 -2.81 -1.20 -9.57
CA GLY A 173 -1.81 -1.82 -10.43
C GLY A 173 -2.29 -2.20 -11.84
N VAL A 174 -3.44 -1.70 -12.30
CA VAL A 174 -3.95 -1.94 -13.66
C VAL A 174 -3.99 -0.63 -14.47
N PRO A 175 -2.83 -0.04 -14.83
CA PRO A 175 -2.74 1.32 -15.38
C PRO A 175 -3.51 1.50 -16.70
N SER A 176 -3.68 0.42 -17.47
CA SER A 176 -4.41 0.38 -18.73
C SER A 176 -5.92 0.20 -18.56
N PHE A 177 -6.46 0.20 -17.33
CA PHE A 177 -7.88 0.00 -17.11
C PHE A 177 -8.69 1.13 -17.76
N SER A 178 -9.73 0.73 -18.51
CA SER A 178 -10.60 1.57 -19.31
C SER A 178 -11.91 0.82 -19.59
N ASN A 179 -12.89 1.51 -20.18
CA ASN A 179 -14.17 0.91 -20.56
C ASN A 179 -14.04 -0.26 -21.57
N SER A 180 -12.89 -0.41 -22.22
CA SER A 180 -12.59 -1.51 -23.15
C SER A 180 -11.51 -2.48 -22.64
N TRP A 181 -11.16 -2.42 -21.35
CA TRP A 181 -10.12 -3.28 -20.78
C TRP A 181 -10.60 -4.74 -20.74
N LYS A 182 -10.06 -5.56 -21.66
CA LYS A 182 -10.36 -6.99 -21.91
C LYS A 182 -11.81 -7.31 -22.32
N THR A 183 -12.78 -6.48 -21.95
CA THR A 183 -14.20 -6.53 -22.31
C THR A 183 -14.75 -5.11 -22.28
N THR A 184 -15.98 -4.93 -22.77
CA THR A 184 -16.77 -3.72 -22.47
C THR A 184 -17.29 -3.78 -21.03
N TRP A 185 -17.04 -2.72 -20.25
CA TRP A 185 -17.46 -2.62 -18.84
C TRP A 185 -18.81 -1.91 -18.66
N GLY A 186 -19.08 -0.87 -19.46
CA GLY A 186 -20.39 -0.24 -19.57
C GLY A 186 -20.80 0.57 -18.34
N ASN A 187 -22.10 0.51 -18.01
CA ASN A 187 -22.67 1.18 -16.86
C ASN A 187 -22.22 0.53 -15.56
N ALA A 188 -22.31 1.25 -14.45
CA ALA A 188 -21.81 0.78 -13.16
C ALA A 188 -22.39 -0.58 -12.74
N GLY A 189 -23.70 -0.78 -12.90
CA GLY A 189 -24.38 -2.04 -12.54
C GLY A 189 -24.11 -3.22 -13.48
N THR A 190 -23.16 -3.11 -14.42
CA THR A 190 -22.70 -4.23 -15.25
C THR A 190 -21.24 -4.61 -14.97
N TRP A 191 -20.60 -3.95 -13.99
CA TRP A 191 -19.17 -4.11 -13.72
C TRP A 191 -18.85 -5.45 -13.06
N ASP A 192 -19.70 -5.97 -12.20
CA ASP A 192 -19.53 -7.28 -11.57
C ASP A 192 -19.57 -8.41 -12.62
N ASP A 193 -20.50 -8.34 -13.58
CA ASP A 193 -20.57 -9.26 -14.71
C ASP A 193 -19.35 -9.13 -15.64
N ALA A 194 -18.91 -7.90 -15.93
CA ALA A 194 -17.70 -7.66 -16.71
C ALA A 194 -16.44 -8.22 -16.02
N ALA A 195 -16.32 -8.00 -14.71
CA ALA A 195 -15.25 -8.51 -13.89
C ALA A 195 -15.17 -10.04 -13.92
N ARG A 196 -16.31 -10.72 -13.72
CA ARG A 196 -16.38 -12.20 -13.81
C ARG A 196 -15.92 -12.71 -15.18
N ARG A 197 -16.30 -12.04 -16.29
CA ARG A 197 -15.89 -12.43 -17.65
C ARG A 197 -14.38 -12.37 -17.87
N VAL A 198 -13.67 -11.45 -17.21
CA VAL A 198 -12.23 -11.23 -17.41
C VAL A 198 -11.36 -11.82 -16.30
N GLY A 199 -11.97 -12.60 -15.40
CA GLY A 199 -11.29 -13.31 -14.32
C GLY A 199 -10.94 -12.44 -13.11
N VAL A 200 -11.54 -11.26 -12.96
CA VAL A 200 -11.44 -10.46 -11.72
C VAL A 200 -12.32 -11.13 -10.67
N THR A 201 -11.80 -11.27 -9.44
CA THR A 201 -12.54 -11.91 -8.35
C THR A 201 -13.72 -11.04 -7.95
N VAL A 202 -14.92 -11.63 -7.90
CA VAL A 202 -16.16 -10.96 -7.45
C VAL A 202 -16.75 -11.73 -6.29
N ASN A 203 -16.97 -11.07 -5.16
CA ASN A 203 -17.58 -11.66 -3.97
C ASN A 203 -18.35 -10.60 -3.16
N LYS A 204 -18.73 -10.95 -1.92
CA LYS A 204 -19.45 -10.07 -0.98
C LYS A 204 -18.58 -9.61 0.20
N THR A 205 -17.27 -9.77 0.11
CA THR A 205 -16.34 -9.48 1.19
C THR A 205 -15.67 -8.13 0.92
N PRO A 206 -15.99 -7.06 1.68
CA PRO A 206 -15.30 -5.80 1.52
C PRO A 206 -13.83 -5.95 1.93
N SER A 207 -12.95 -5.42 1.09
CA SER A 207 -11.53 -5.23 1.38
C SER A 207 -11.16 -3.81 0.97
N VAL A 208 -10.16 -3.22 1.61
CA VAL A 208 -9.68 -1.93 1.14
C VAL A 208 -9.06 -2.11 -0.25
N GLY A 209 -9.37 -1.20 -1.17
CA GLY A 209 -8.99 -1.34 -2.58
C GLY A 209 -10.03 -2.05 -3.45
N ALA A 210 -11.06 -2.69 -2.87
CA ALA A 210 -12.14 -3.23 -3.67
C ALA A 210 -12.91 -2.12 -4.40
N ILE A 211 -13.46 -2.46 -5.57
CA ILE A 211 -14.49 -1.65 -6.22
C ILE A 211 -15.84 -2.22 -5.81
N ALA A 212 -16.59 -1.44 -5.03
CA ALA A 212 -17.93 -1.78 -4.60
C ALA A 212 -18.92 -1.47 -5.73
N VAL A 213 -19.75 -2.44 -6.10
CA VAL A 213 -20.74 -2.34 -7.19
C VAL A 213 -22.14 -2.39 -6.59
N ASN A 214 -22.96 -1.43 -7.01
CA ASN A 214 -24.38 -1.34 -6.71
C ASN A 214 -25.15 -1.63 -8.01
N ASP A 215 -25.96 -2.69 -7.99
CA ASP A 215 -26.80 -3.13 -9.11
C ASP A 215 -28.26 -2.69 -8.95
N VAL A 216 -28.65 -2.27 -7.74
CA VAL A 216 -30.05 -1.92 -7.42
C VAL A 216 -30.40 -0.51 -7.93
N HIS A 217 -29.44 0.41 -7.94
CA HIS A 217 -29.63 1.76 -8.46
C HIS A 217 -29.87 1.72 -9.98
N LYS A 218 -30.64 2.68 -10.54
CA LYS A 218 -31.20 2.60 -11.91
C LYS A 218 -30.19 2.28 -13.03
N VAL A 219 -28.96 2.80 -12.93
CA VAL A 219 -27.85 2.53 -13.86
C VAL A 219 -26.67 1.85 -13.16
N GLY A 220 -26.94 1.35 -11.96
CA GLY A 220 -25.99 0.99 -10.92
C GLY A 220 -25.19 2.17 -10.38
N HIS A 221 -24.22 1.85 -9.52
CA HIS A 221 -23.20 2.77 -9.02
C HIS A 221 -21.92 2.02 -8.65
N VAL A 222 -20.77 2.67 -8.77
CA VAL A 222 -19.48 2.08 -8.36
C VAL A 222 -18.68 3.05 -7.53
N ALA A 223 -18.00 2.52 -6.51
CA ALA A 223 -17.18 3.29 -5.59
C ALA A 223 -15.92 2.52 -5.19
N TYR A 224 -14.88 3.24 -4.78
CA TYR A 224 -13.64 2.65 -4.28
C TYR A 224 -13.70 2.52 -2.76
N VAL A 225 -13.35 1.35 -2.21
CA VAL A 225 -13.34 1.12 -0.76
C VAL A 225 -12.04 1.65 -0.14
N ASN A 226 -12.16 2.63 0.76
CA ASN A 226 -11.03 3.29 1.43
C ASN A 226 -10.67 2.70 2.79
N ARG A 227 -11.64 2.08 3.46
CA ARG A 227 -11.47 1.52 4.80
C ARG A 227 -12.53 0.46 5.05
N VAL A 228 -12.17 -0.60 5.76
CA VAL A 228 -13.11 -1.62 6.26
C VAL A 228 -13.02 -1.65 7.78
N TYR A 229 -14.16 -1.67 8.45
CA TYR A 229 -14.28 -1.71 9.91
C TYR A 229 -14.50 -3.14 10.39
N SER A 230 -14.23 -3.37 11.68
CA SER A 230 -14.36 -4.69 12.30
C SER A 230 -15.80 -5.22 12.35
N ASP A 231 -16.80 -4.33 12.24
CA ASP A 231 -18.23 -4.68 12.17
C ASP A 231 -18.68 -5.04 10.74
N GLY A 232 -17.76 -5.00 9.76
CA GLY A 232 -18.04 -5.30 8.35
C GLY A 232 -18.57 -4.12 7.54
N SER A 233 -18.83 -2.96 8.16
CA SER A 233 -19.09 -1.72 7.43
C SER A 233 -17.80 -1.19 6.79
N PHE A 234 -17.93 -0.29 5.81
CA PHE A 234 -16.78 0.27 5.10
C PHE A 234 -17.01 1.71 4.66
N ASP A 235 -15.92 2.44 4.43
CA ASP A 235 -15.95 3.77 3.82
C ASP A 235 -15.64 3.68 2.33
N VAL A 236 -16.29 4.53 1.55
CA VAL A 236 -16.05 4.65 0.11
C VAL A 236 -15.77 6.09 -0.31
N GLU A 237 -15.01 6.22 -1.39
CA GLU A 237 -14.87 7.43 -2.17
C GLU A 237 -15.40 7.19 -3.59
N GLU A 238 -16.07 8.20 -4.12
CA GLU A 238 -16.88 8.05 -5.32
C GLU A 238 -17.13 9.40 -6.00
N TYR A 239 -17.67 9.36 -7.21
CA TYR A 239 -18.18 10.52 -7.91
C TYR A 239 -19.66 10.35 -8.20
N ASN A 240 -20.40 11.44 -8.29
CA ASN A 240 -21.78 11.45 -8.78
C ASN A 240 -22.78 10.65 -7.93
N TRP A 241 -22.57 10.60 -6.61
CA TRP A 241 -23.56 10.08 -5.64
C TRP A 241 -24.26 11.22 -4.90
N ASN A 242 -23.61 11.80 -3.89
CA ASN A 242 -24.14 12.94 -3.12
C ASN A 242 -24.03 14.26 -3.88
N ASN A 243 -23.02 14.37 -4.76
CA ASN A 243 -22.71 15.58 -5.51
C ASN A 243 -22.75 15.27 -7.01
N PRO A 244 -23.66 15.86 -7.79
CA PRO A 244 -23.72 15.65 -9.22
C PRO A 244 -22.39 15.97 -9.91
N LEU A 245 -21.87 15.02 -10.69
CA LEU A 245 -20.60 15.11 -11.42
C LEU A 245 -19.40 15.56 -10.56
N ALA A 246 -19.43 15.25 -9.27
CA ALA A 246 -18.41 15.71 -8.33
C ALA A 246 -18.05 14.61 -7.32
N TYR A 247 -16.87 14.78 -6.76
CA TYR A 247 -16.30 13.90 -5.73
C TYR A 247 -17.14 13.91 -4.46
N GLY A 248 -17.19 12.77 -3.78
CA GLY A 248 -17.77 12.62 -2.46
C GLY A 248 -17.22 11.37 -1.77
N THR A 249 -17.54 11.29 -0.48
CA THR A 249 -17.28 10.10 0.33
C THR A 249 -18.54 9.71 1.07
N ARG A 250 -18.66 8.43 1.39
CA ARG A 250 -19.66 7.93 2.33
C ARG A 250 -18.99 7.00 3.34
N SER A 251 -19.52 7.03 4.54
CA SER A 251 -18.98 6.28 5.66
C SER A 251 -19.94 5.24 6.18
N HIS A 252 -19.39 4.15 6.69
CA HIS A 252 -20.16 3.04 7.26
C HIS A 252 -21.29 2.52 6.35
N VAL A 253 -21.00 2.38 5.05
CA VAL A 253 -21.88 1.67 4.11
C VAL A 253 -21.72 0.16 4.28
N HIS A 254 -22.66 -0.61 3.73
CA HIS A 254 -22.70 -2.07 3.92
C HIS A 254 -22.76 -2.84 2.60
N VAL A 255 -22.51 -4.15 2.72
CA VAL A 255 -22.91 -5.11 1.69
C VAL A 255 -24.35 -5.53 1.99
N SER A 256 -25.30 -5.03 1.22
CA SER A 256 -26.74 -5.27 1.40
C SER A 256 -27.50 -4.99 0.10
N ASP A 257 -28.80 -5.30 0.03
CA ASP A 257 -29.64 -4.97 -1.13
C ASP A 257 -30.28 -3.57 -1.04
N ALA A 258 -29.86 -2.74 -0.07
CA ALA A 258 -30.36 -1.37 0.04
C ALA A 258 -29.89 -0.51 -1.15
N GLN A 259 -30.74 0.41 -1.60
CA GLN A 259 -30.39 1.31 -2.72
C GLN A 259 -29.12 2.11 -2.46
N ALA A 260 -28.86 2.47 -1.20
CA ALA A 260 -27.66 3.21 -0.82
C ALA A 260 -26.42 2.32 -0.65
N ASP A 261 -26.56 1.00 -0.58
CA ASP A 261 -25.44 0.09 -0.29
C ASP A 261 -24.88 -0.54 -1.56
N PHE A 262 -24.00 -1.52 -1.41
CA PHE A 262 -23.37 -2.22 -2.52
C PHE A 262 -23.63 -3.73 -2.42
N GLN A 263 -23.72 -4.41 -3.55
CA GLN A 263 -24.04 -5.85 -3.60
C GLN A 263 -22.81 -6.71 -3.87
N TRP A 264 -21.80 -6.16 -4.55
CA TRP A 264 -20.60 -6.89 -4.95
C TRP A 264 -19.31 -6.12 -4.73
N MET A 265 -18.23 -6.87 -4.55
CA MET A 265 -16.88 -6.39 -4.37
C MET A 265 -15.98 -7.00 -5.43
N LEU A 266 -15.32 -6.14 -6.21
CA LEU A 266 -14.35 -6.53 -7.24
C LEU A 266 -12.94 -6.36 -6.68
N HIS A 267 -12.12 -7.39 -6.81
CA HIS A 267 -10.75 -7.43 -6.28
C HIS A 267 -9.74 -7.57 -7.43
N PHE A 268 -8.98 -6.50 -7.64
CA PHE A 268 -7.97 -6.36 -8.71
C PHE A 268 -6.56 -6.73 -8.24
#